data_AF-A0A2K1DZ32-F1
#
_entry.id   AF-A0A2K1DZ32-F1
#
_cell.length_a   1.000
_cell.length_b   1.000
_cell.length_c   1.000
_cell.angle_alpha   90.00
_cell.angle_beta   90.00
_cell.angle_gamma   90.00
#
_symmetry.space_group_name_H-M   'P 1'
#
loop_
_entity.id
_entity.type
_entity.pdbx_description
1 polymer ?
#
loop_
_entity_poly.entity_id
_entity_poly.type
_entity_poly.pdbx_seq_one_letter_code
_entity_poly.pdbx_strand_id
1 'polypeptide(L)'
;MNKNLKLLKYHLLKRLFKSRREVPIFIFGYHKCGTKLLGKIFLELSLKYGWTFKSIPGHVDTIPDVDVLFFLHSQVNYDKLPKEYIGIHVVRDPRDIIVSGYLYHKRTIEEWCINKNFQTNKPIEYPQVPNSQMYRSEDWKIAYLKSLNGKSYQEYINSLNQEDGIHFEMNHYGKWTIEDMLKWDFDKTNCLELKFEDLMSDYEAVMIQILDFCKLTPNQLNFAKSIANKEDLSKMSKKEIENNPHISSVQTKKWERYFSPQNKAYFDNHFSDVLKKYNY
;
A
#
# COMPACT_ATOMS: atom_id res chain seq x y z
N MET A 1 20.00 16.54 -6.85
CA MET A 1 20.01 17.42 -5.66
C MET A 1 20.15 16.56 -4.41
N ASN A 2 21.15 16.82 -3.56
CA ASN A 2 21.43 16.05 -2.34
C ASN A 2 20.21 16.03 -1.39
N LYS A 3 19.91 14.88 -0.75
CA LYS A 3 18.79 14.69 0.20
C LYS A 3 18.77 15.77 1.29
N ASN A 4 19.94 16.15 1.81
CA ASN A 4 20.06 17.17 2.85
C ASN A 4 19.64 18.57 2.34
N LEU A 5 19.93 18.88 1.08
CA LEU A 5 19.55 20.16 0.48
C LEU A 5 18.04 20.23 0.22
N LYS A 6 17.40 19.11 -0.16
CA LYS A 6 15.93 19.00 -0.25
C LYS A 6 15.27 19.29 1.10
N LEU A 7 15.77 18.66 2.16
CA LEU A 7 15.24 18.83 3.52
C LEU A 7 15.43 20.26 4.02
N LEU A 8 16.60 20.86 3.80
CA LEU A 8 16.85 22.27 4.16
C LEU A 8 15.87 23.21 3.46
N LYS A 9 15.69 23.04 2.14
CA LYS A 9 14.71 23.83 1.37
C LYS A 9 13.28 23.63 1.87
N TYR A 10 12.89 22.38 2.15
CA TYR A 10 11.59 22.06 2.74
C TYR A 10 11.35 22.81 4.06
N HIS A 11 12.30 22.74 4.99
CA HIS A 11 12.18 23.43 6.28
C HIS A 11 12.13 24.96 6.11
N LEU A 12 12.90 25.51 5.17
CA LEU A 12 12.89 26.94 4.85
C LEU A 12 11.53 27.37 4.27
N LEU A 13 11.00 26.64 3.30
CA LEU A 13 9.67 26.89 2.71
C LEU A 13 8.57 26.84 3.78
N LYS A 14 8.56 25.79 4.60
CA LYS A 14 7.56 25.61 5.65
C LYS A 14 7.63 26.69 6.72
N ARG A 15 8.84 27.05 7.16
CA ARG A 15 9.04 28.02 8.25
C ARG A 15 8.82 29.46 7.80
N LEU A 16 9.33 29.84 6.62
CA LEU A 16 9.28 31.22 6.15
C LEU A 16 8.01 31.55 5.37
N PHE A 17 7.50 30.60 4.56
CA PHE A 17 6.38 30.83 3.65
C PHE A 17 5.08 30.15 4.09
N LYS A 18 5.10 29.37 5.20
CA LYS A 18 3.95 28.61 5.71
C LYS A 18 3.20 27.85 4.60
N SER A 19 3.96 27.30 3.65
CA SER A 19 3.41 26.65 2.47
C SER A 19 2.48 25.51 2.87
N ARG A 20 1.24 25.57 2.39
CA ARG A 20 0.18 24.62 2.69
C ARG A 20 -0.72 24.45 1.47
N ARG A 21 -1.37 23.30 1.34
CA ARG A 21 -2.49 23.11 0.43
C ARG A 21 -3.77 23.65 1.07
N GLU A 22 -4.61 24.25 0.24
CA GLU A 22 -5.97 24.63 0.63
C GLU A 22 -6.82 23.38 0.87
N VAL A 23 -6.76 22.42 -0.06
CA VAL A 23 -7.44 21.12 0.04
C VAL A 23 -6.40 20.00 0.14
N PRO A 24 -6.40 19.17 1.20
CA PRO A 24 -5.45 18.09 1.36
C PRO A 24 -5.70 16.95 0.37
N ILE A 25 -4.65 16.19 0.04
CA ILE A 25 -4.74 15.00 -0.82
C ILE A 25 -4.65 13.76 0.06
N PHE A 26 -5.69 12.91 0.03
CA PHE A 26 -5.72 11.65 0.75
C PHE A 26 -5.65 10.49 -0.25
N ILE A 27 -4.66 9.63 -0.06
CA ILE A 27 -4.42 8.45 -0.88
C ILE A 27 -4.77 7.23 -0.05
N PHE A 28 -5.64 6.39 -0.59
CA PHE A 28 -6.12 5.15 0.00
C PHE A 28 -5.61 4.01 -0.85
N GLY A 29 -4.78 3.16 -0.26
CA GLY A 29 -4.25 1.99 -0.94
C GLY A 29 -4.10 0.82 0.00
N TYR A 30 -3.69 -0.30 -0.57
CA TYR A 30 -3.55 -1.56 0.13
C TYR A 30 -2.13 -2.12 0.02
N HIS A 31 -1.84 -3.08 0.88
CA HIS A 31 -0.62 -3.86 0.76
C HIS A 31 -0.52 -4.45 -0.66
N LYS A 32 0.67 -4.29 -1.28
CA LYS A 32 0.96 -4.71 -2.66
C LYS A 32 0.16 -4.02 -3.78
N CYS A 33 -0.46 -2.88 -3.51
CA CYS A 33 -1.24 -2.12 -4.48
C CYS A 33 -0.51 -0.87 -5.02
N GLY A 34 0.79 -0.99 -5.35
CA GLY A 34 1.55 0.14 -5.92
C GLY A 34 1.90 1.28 -4.94
N THR A 35 1.83 1.05 -3.62
CA THR A 35 2.05 2.09 -2.59
C THR A 35 3.39 2.81 -2.70
N LYS A 36 4.46 2.14 -3.15
CA LYS A 36 5.77 2.78 -3.34
C LYS A 36 5.78 3.81 -4.47
N LEU A 37 5.04 3.56 -5.55
CA LEU A 37 4.98 4.43 -6.72
C LEU A 37 4.36 5.78 -6.35
N LEU A 38 3.10 5.77 -5.88
CA LEU A 38 2.40 6.99 -5.48
C LEU A 38 3.09 7.67 -4.28
N GLY A 39 3.53 6.88 -3.31
CA GLY A 39 4.23 7.41 -2.14
C GLY A 39 5.47 8.21 -2.51
N LYS A 40 6.25 7.76 -3.50
CA LYS A 40 7.44 8.47 -3.98
C LYS A 40 7.08 9.78 -4.71
N ILE A 41 6.10 9.74 -5.61
CA ILE A 41 5.67 10.92 -6.38
C ILE A 41 5.20 12.03 -5.44
N PHE A 42 4.28 11.69 -4.52
CA PHE A 42 3.70 12.67 -3.61
C PHE A 42 4.67 13.13 -2.51
N LEU A 43 5.60 12.29 -2.06
CA LEU A 43 6.67 12.71 -1.16
C LEU A 43 7.59 13.73 -1.84
N GLU A 44 7.99 13.48 -3.09
CA GLU A 44 8.87 14.39 -3.83
C GLU A 44 8.19 15.73 -4.15
N LEU A 45 6.90 15.71 -4.52
CA LEU A 45 6.06 16.92 -4.59
C LEU A 45 6.07 17.69 -3.27
N SER A 46 5.85 16.98 -2.17
CA SER A 46 5.77 17.59 -0.85
C SER A 46 7.08 18.24 -0.42
N LEU A 47 8.21 17.58 -0.66
CA LEU A 47 9.54 18.15 -0.42
C LEU A 47 9.83 19.39 -1.27
N LYS A 48 9.38 19.40 -2.54
CA LYS A 48 9.61 20.52 -3.46
C LYS A 48 8.82 21.77 -3.07
N TYR A 49 7.57 21.61 -2.65
CA TYR A 49 6.64 22.69 -2.39
C TYR A 49 6.42 23.00 -0.91
N GLY A 50 7.10 22.29 -0.01
CA GLY A 50 7.01 22.53 1.43
C GLY A 50 5.75 21.97 2.09
N TRP A 51 5.12 20.96 1.48
CA TRP A 51 3.93 20.30 2.01
C TRP A 51 4.28 19.21 3.03
N THR A 52 3.41 19.02 4.00
CA THR A 52 3.46 17.93 4.95
C THR A 52 2.96 16.64 4.32
N PHE A 53 3.82 15.63 4.29
CA PHE A 53 3.49 14.27 3.84
C PHE A 53 3.55 13.31 5.02
N LYS A 54 2.53 12.47 5.18
CA LYS A 54 2.55 11.37 6.15
C LYS A 54 1.98 10.11 5.52
N SER A 55 2.56 8.96 5.85
CA SER A 55 1.97 7.65 5.58
C SER A 55 1.49 7.03 6.88
N ILE A 56 0.34 6.39 6.84
CA ILE A 56 -0.27 5.69 7.97
C ILE A 56 -0.23 4.18 7.68
N PRO A 57 0.50 3.39 8.50
CA PRO A 57 0.68 1.95 8.25
C PRO A 57 -0.43 1.06 8.83
N GLY A 58 -1.47 1.62 9.42
CA GLY A 58 -2.58 0.86 10.01
C GLY A 58 -3.72 1.76 10.48
N HIS A 59 -4.59 1.25 11.34
CA HIS A 59 -5.71 2.02 11.88
C HIS A 59 -5.24 3.24 12.69
N VAL A 60 -5.97 4.35 12.57
CA VAL A 60 -5.77 5.56 13.40
C VAL A 60 -7.11 6.10 13.88
N ASP A 61 -7.15 6.58 15.12
CA ASP A 61 -8.35 7.18 15.71
C ASP A 61 -8.52 8.65 15.34
N THR A 62 -7.43 9.34 15.00
CA THR A 62 -7.43 10.74 14.61
C THR A 62 -6.64 10.92 13.32
N ILE A 63 -7.26 11.58 12.35
CA ILE A 63 -6.63 11.89 11.06
C ILE A 63 -5.64 13.05 11.27
N PRO A 64 -4.35 12.88 10.94
CA PRO A 64 -3.36 13.94 11.07
C PRO A 64 -3.69 15.13 10.15
N ASP A 65 -3.51 16.34 10.69
CA ASP A 65 -3.64 17.58 9.91
C ASP A 65 -2.40 17.77 9.01
N VAL A 66 -2.46 17.23 7.78
CA VAL A 66 -1.38 17.27 6.80
C VAL A 66 -1.89 17.57 5.40
N ASP A 67 -0.98 18.03 4.53
CA ASP A 67 -1.27 18.39 3.14
C ASP A 67 -1.46 17.15 2.25
N VAL A 68 -0.70 16.09 2.52
CA VAL A 68 -0.79 14.81 1.83
C VAL A 68 -0.73 13.66 2.82
N LEU A 69 -1.76 12.82 2.82
CA LEU A 69 -1.87 11.66 3.70
C LEU A 69 -2.02 10.39 2.87
N PHE A 70 -1.23 9.36 3.17
CA PHE A 70 -1.34 8.06 2.51
C PHE A 70 -1.69 6.96 3.53
N PHE A 71 -2.93 6.46 3.48
CA PHE A 71 -3.36 5.26 4.18
C PHE A 71 -2.86 4.02 3.42
N LEU A 72 -1.89 3.30 4.00
CA LEU A 72 -1.24 2.15 3.35
C LEU A 72 -2.11 0.88 3.31
N HIS A 73 -3.20 0.87 4.08
CA HIS A 73 -4.16 -0.24 4.17
C HIS A 73 -5.63 0.22 4.09
N SER A 74 -5.89 1.48 3.71
CA SER A 74 -7.22 2.12 3.72
C SER A 74 -8.04 1.95 5.02
N GLN A 75 -7.38 1.68 6.15
CA GLN A 75 -8.00 1.54 7.45
C GLN A 75 -8.31 2.94 8.01
N VAL A 76 -9.52 3.43 7.73
CA VAL A 76 -9.94 4.79 8.08
C VAL A 76 -11.29 4.78 8.78
N ASN A 77 -11.45 5.67 9.77
CA ASN A 77 -12.76 6.02 10.30
C ASN A 77 -13.38 7.12 9.43
N TYR A 78 -14.40 6.76 8.64
CA TYR A 78 -15.08 7.67 7.71
C TYR A 78 -15.67 8.90 8.40
N ASP A 79 -16.15 8.77 9.63
CA ASP A 79 -16.74 9.88 10.39
C ASP A 79 -15.69 10.92 10.84
N LYS A 80 -14.40 10.59 10.69
CA LYS A 80 -13.28 11.47 11.00
C LYS A 80 -12.65 12.09 9.75
N LEU A 81 -13.09 11.71 8.55
CA LEU A 81 -12.63 12.35 7.32
C LEU A 81 -13.02 13.84 7.32
N PRO A 82 -12.13 14.73 6.83
CA PRO A 82 -12.49 16.13 6.68
C PRO A 82 -13.62 16.27 5.65
N LYS A 83 -14.42 17.33 5.78
CA LYS A 83 -15.52 17.63 4.83
C LYS A 83 -15.02 17.78 3.40
N GLU A 84 -13.81 18.31 3.24
CA GLU A 84 -13.18 18.52 1.94
C GLU A 84 -11.78 17.90 1.91
N TYR A 85 -11.56 17.05 0.92
CA TYR A 85 -10.26 16.49 0.56
C TYR A 85 -10.30 16.03 -0.91
N ILE A 86 -9.13 15.84 -1.51
CA ILE A 86 -8.99 15.16 -2.81
C ILE A 86 -8.64 13.70 -2.52
N GLY A 87 -9.58 12.79 -2.77
CA GLY A 87 -9.40 11.36 -2.54
C GLY A 87 -8.87 10.61 -3.76
N ILE A 88 -7.84 9.80 -3.58
CA ILE A 88 -7.40 8.82 -4.59
C ILE A 88 -7.49 7.46 -3.95
N HIS A 89 -8.21 6.53 -4.57
CA HIS A 89 -8.30 5.16 -4.09
C HIS A 89 -7.79 4.20 -5.15
N VAL A 90 -6.79 3.39 -4.79
CA VAL A 90 -6.16 2.43 -5.71
C VAL A 90 -6.36 1.03 -5.19
N VAL A 91 -6.97 0.19 -6.02
CA VAL A 91 -7.14 -1.24 -5.80
C VAL A 91 -6.35 -2.05 -6.82
N ARG A 92 -6.18 -3.34 -6.53
CA ARG A 92 -5.49 -4.30 -7.39
C ARG A 92 -6.25 -5.61 -7.33
N ASP A 93 -6.16 -6.43 -8.39
CA ASP A 93 -6.75 -7.76 -8.40
C ASP A 93 -6.32 -8.51 -7.12
N PRO A 94 -7.27 -8.91 -6.25
CA PRO A 94 -6.96 -9.51 -4.96
C PRO A 94 -6.16 -10.82 -5.10
N ARG A 95 -6.27 -11.52 -6.23
CA ARG A 95 -5.48 -12.72 -6.53
C ARG A 95 -4.01 -12.35 -6.75
N ASP A 96 -3.74 -11.25 -7.46
CA ASP A 96 -2.39 -10.73 -7.63
C ASP A 96 -1.83 -10.10 -6.35
N ILE A 97 -2.67 -9.53 -5.48
CA ILE A 97 -2.25 -9.08 -4.14
C ILE A 97 -1.68 -10.27 -3.35
N ILE A 98 -2.39 -11.40 -3.30
CA ILE A 98 -1.94 -12.61 -2.60
C ILE A 98 -0.60 -13.08 -3.16
N VAL A 99 -0.47 -13.24 -4.48
CA VAL A 99 0.80 -13.71 -5.08
C VAL A 99 1.93 -12.72 -4.85
N SER A 100 1.65 -11.42 -4.94
CA SER A 100 2.64 -10.38 -4.65
C SER A 100 3.07 -10.38 -3.18
N GLY A 101 2.14 -10.65 -2.25
CA GLY A 101 2.37 -10.79 -0.82
C GLY A 101 3.24 -12.01 -0.51
N TYR A 102 2.81 -13.19 -0.98
CA TYR A 102 3.56 -14.45 -0.87
C TYR A 102 5.02 -14.28 -1.32
N LEU A 103 5.25 -13.76 -2.52
CA LEU A 103 6.61 -13.58 -3.04
C LEU A 103 7.42 -12.56 -2.23
N TYR A 104 6.77 -11.52 -1.71
CA TYR A 104 7.42 -10.47 -0.95
C TYR A 104 7.82 -10.92 0.45
N HIS A 105 6.91 -11.57 1.18
CA HIS A 105 7.13 -12.01 2.55
C HIS A 105 8.22 -13.09 2.66
N LYS A 106 8.46 -13.87 1.60
CA LYS A 106 9.61 -14.79 1.50
C LYS A 106 10.98 -14.12 1.59
N ARG A 107 11.10 -12.82 1.28
CA ARG A 107 12.41 -12.14 1.15
C ARG A 107 12.53 -10.79 1.86
N THR A 108 11.43 -10.25 2.38
CA THR A 108 11.43 -8.92 2.99
C THR A 108 12.25 -8.90 4.29
N ILE A 109 12.78 -7.74 4.65
CA ILE A 109 13.46 -7.51 5.93
C ILE A 109 12.61 -6.63 6.87
N GLU A 110 11.32 -6.46 6.57
CA GLU A 110 10.40 -5.77 7.46
C GLU A 110 10.41 -6.45 8.83
N GLU A 111 10.60 -5.65 9.88
CA GLU A 111 10.88 -6.15 11.23
C GLU A 111 9.78 -7.10 11.70
N TRP A 112 8.51 -6.82 11.38
CA TRP A 112 7.40 -7.71 11.76
C TRP A 112 7.44 -9.08 11.07
N CYS A 113 7.94 -9.13 9.84
CA CYS A 113 7.93 -10.36 9.04
C CYS A 113 9.09 -11.29 9.45
N ILE A 114 10.20 -10.73 9.95
CA ILE A 114 11.37 -11.47 10.44
C ILE A 114 11.40 -11.60 11.97
N ASN A 115 10.44 -11.02 12.68
CA ASN A 115 10.40 -11.02 14.13
C ASN A 115 10.31 -12.45 14.70
N LYS A 116 11.11 -12.71 15.74
CA LYS A 116 11.13 -14.00 16.47
C LYS A 116 10.72 -13.87 17.94
N ASN A 117 10.20 -12.72 18.33
CA ASN A 117 9.62 -12.54 19.66
C ASN A 117 8.17 -13.06 19.66
N PHE A 118 7.94 -14.21 20.29
CA PHE A 118 6.62 -14.85 20.42
C PHE A 118 6.08 -14.77 21.85
N GLN A 119 6.58 -13.85 22.67
CA GLN A 119 6.07 -13.66 24.02
C GLN A 119 4.57 -13.29 23.97
N THR A 120 3.81 -13.83 24.91
CA THR A 120 2.37 -13.57 25.07
C THR A 120 1.99 -13.16 26.49
N ASN A 121 2.99 -12.95 27.36
CA ASN A 121 2.79 -12.59 28.76
C ASN A 121 2.81 -11.07 29.00
N LYS A 122 3.10 -10.28 27.97
CA LYS A 122 3.02 -8.82 27.94
C LYS A 122 2.18 -8.39 26.73
N PRO A 123 1.68 -7.14 26.69
CA PRO A 123 0.93 -6.62 25.55
C PRO A 123 1.66 -6.88 24.22
N ILE A 124 0.93 -7.36 23.21
CA ILE A 124 1.50 -7.67 21.91
C ILE A 124 1.47 -6.42 21.02
N GLU A 125 2.67 -5.94 20.70
CA GLU A 125 2.90 -4.74 19.91
C GLU A 125 3.72 -5.02 18.65
N TYR A 126 3.86 -4.02 17.79
CA TYR A 126 4.84 -4.06 16.71
C TYR A 126 6.25 -4.24 17.32
N PRO A 127 7.11 -5.12 16.77
CA PRO A 127 6.96 -5.85 15.51
C PRO A 127 6.37 -7.27 15.66
N GLN A 128 5.85 -7.69 16.81
CA GLN A 128 5.25 -9.02 16.93
C GLN A 128 4.06 -9.21 15.98
N VAL A 129 3.32 -8.13 15.74
CA VAL A 129 2.20 -8.04 14.79
C VAL A 129 2.43 -6.81 13.90
N PRO A 130 2.12 -6.87 12.59
CA PRO A 130 2.24 -5.70 11.72
C PRO A 130 1.31 -4.57 12.17
N ASN A 131 1.73 -3.31 11.93
CA ASN A 131 0.96 -2.12 12.31
C ASN A 131 -0.49 -2.14 11.82
N SER A 132 -0.74 -2.71 10.63
CA SER A 132 -2.08 -2.86 10.05
C SER A 132 -3.01 -3.77 10.86
N GLN A 133 -2.50 -4.62 11.75
CA GLN A 133 -3.31 -5.52 12.58
C GLN A 133 -3.26 -5.14 14.07
N MET A 134 -2.69 -3.99 14.43
CA MET A 134 -2.56 -3.55 15.84
C MET A 134 -3.89 -3.33 16.55
N TYR A 135 -4.96 -3.05 15.79
CA TYR A 135 -6.31 -2.85 16.31
C TYR A 135 -7.01 -4.15 16.75
N ARG A 136 -6.45 -5.32 16.40
CA ARG A 136 -7.03 -6.62 16.75
C ARG A 136 -6.96 -6.85 18.28
N SER A 137 -7.87 -7.68 18.80
CA SER A 137 -7.86 -8.05 20.22
C SER A 137 -6.58 -8.80 20.60
N GLU A 138 -6.19 -8.75 21.87
CA GLU A 138 -5.03 -9.52 22.36
C GLU A 138 -5.20 -11.02 22.11
N ASP A 139 -6.41 -11.57 22.28
CA ASP A 139 -6.68 -12.99 21.98
C ASP A 139 -6.39 -13.36 20.53
N TRP A 140 -6.75 -12.49 19.57
CA TRP A 140 -6.43 -12.69 18.17
C TRP A 140 -4.91 -12.65 17.94
N LYS A 141 -4.22 -11.69 18.56
CA LYS A 141 -2.76 -11.57 18.43
C LYS A 141 -2.03 -12.78 19.02
N ILE A 142 -2.49 -13.29 20.17
CA ILE A 142 -1.97 -14.53 20.79
C ILE A 142 -2.19 -15.72 19.86
N ALA A 143 -3.39 -15.87 19.29
CA ALA A 143 -3.70 -16.96 18.36
C ALA A 143 -2.81 -16.91 17.11
N TYR A 144 -2.59 -15.72 16.55
CA TYR A 144 -1.66 -15.51 15.44
C TYR A 144 -0.21 -15.88 15.80
N LEU A 145 0.32 -15.42 16.93
CA LEU A 145 1.69 -15.77 17.31
C LEU A 145 1.87 -17.27 17.54
N LYS A 146 0.85 -17.94 18.09
CA LYS A 146 0.84 -19.40 18.24
C LYS A 146 0.78 -20.13 16.89
N SER A 147 0.03 -19.63 15.91
CA SER A 147 -0.09 -20.28 14.60
C SER A 147 1.22 -20.33 13.82
N LEU A 148 2.15 -19.41 14.11
CA LEU A 148 3.49 -19.39 13.53
C LEU A 148 4.44 -20.48 14.09
N ASN A 149 4.02 -21.24 15.10
CA ASN A 149 4.78 -22.38 15.65
C ASN A 149 6.27 -22.09 15.94
N GLY A 150 6.54 -20.94 16.56
CA GLY A 150 7.90 -20.51 16.94
C GLY A 150 8.79 -20.06 15.78
N LYS A 151 8.26 -19.93 14.55
CA LYS A 151 8.96 -19.38 13.39
C LYS A 151 8.51 -17.95 13.14
N SER A 152 9.38 -17.08 12.62
CA SER A 152 8.92 -15.80 12.07
C SER A 152 7.97 -16.05 10.88
N TYR A 153 7.15 -15.06 10.50
CA TYR A 153 6.27 -15.17 9.33
C TYR A 153 7.06 -15.59 8.08
N GLN A 154 8.23 -14.97 7.88
CA GLN A 154 9.13 -15.30 6.76
C GLN A 154 9.68 -16.73 6.83
N GLU A 155 10.15 -17.18 7.98
CA GLU A 155 10.66 -18.54 8.13
C GLU A 155 9.56 -19.58 7.93
N TYR A 156 8.34 -19.29 8.40
CA TYR A 156 7.21 -20.18 8.20
C TYR A 156 6.87 -20.30 6.72
N ILE A 157 6.63 -19.18 6.03
CA ILE A 157 6.25 -19.19 4.61
C ILE A 157 7.35 -19.74 3.69
N ASN A 158 8.63 -19.56 4.06
CA ASN A 158 9.75 -20.16 3.33
C ASN A 158 9.91 -21.67 3.55
N SER A 159 9.33 -22.22 4.63
CA SER A 159 9.34 -23.67 4.87
C SER A 159 8.26 -24.44 4.12
N LEU A 160 7.35 -23.75 3.42
CA LEU A 160 6.25 -24.33 2.67
C LEU A 160 6.60 -24.45 1.18
N ASN A 161 5.95 -25.40 0.49
CA ASN A 161 5.94 -25.42 -0.98
C ASN A 161 5.09 -24.26 -1.53
N GLN A 162 5.02 -24.09 -2.86
CA GLN A 162 4.28 -22.97 -3.45
C GLN A 162 2.77 -23.00 -3.16
N GLU A 163 2.13 -24.15 -3.30
CA GLU A 163 0.67 -24.29 -3.09
C GLU A 163 0.31 -23.94 -1.64
N ASP A 164 1.03 -24.53 -0.68
CA ASP A 164 0.84 -24.30 0.75
C ASP A 164 1.24 -22.88 1.17
N GLY A 165 2.28 -22.31 0.56
CA GLY A 165 2.72 -20.94 0.84
C GLY A 165 1.71 -19.89 0.37
N ILE A 166 1.08 -20.12 -0.79
CA ILE A 166 -0.03 -19.27 -1.27
C ILE A 166 -1.26 -19.46 -0.39
N HIS A 167 -1.58 -20.70 0.00
CA HIS A 167 -2.68 -20.98 0.92
C HIS A 167 -2.46 -20.33 2.29
N PHE A 168 -1.22 -20.35 2.80
CA PHE A 168 -0.84 -19.65 4.03
C PHE A 168 -1.06 -18.14 3.90
N GLU A 169 -0.61 -17.51 2.82
CA GLU A 169 -0.83 -16.08 2.56
C GLU A 169 -2.33 -15.73 2.45
N MET A 170 -3.13 -16.58 1.80
CA MET A 170 -4.60 -16.50 1.71
C MET A 170 -5.30 -16.60 3.07
N ASN A 171 -4.63 -17.09 4.12
CA ASN A 171 -5.16 -17.18 5.47
C ASN A 171 -4.53 -16.18 6.44
N HIS A 172 -3.57 -15.38 5.98
CA HIS A 172 -2.87 -14.38 6.78
C HIS A 172 -2.88 -13.02 6.09
N TYR A 173 -1.72 -12.47 5.69
CA TYR A 173 -1.64 -11.07 5.27
C TYR A 173 -2.49 -10.76 4.02
N GLY A 174 -2.58 -11.71 3.09
CA GLY A 174 -3.48 -11.62 1.93
C GLY A 174 -4.94 -11.51 2.37
N LYS A 175 -5.38 -12.34 3.32
CA LYS A 175 -6.73 -12.28 3.91
C LYS A 175 -7.00 -10.93 4.53
N TRP A 176 -6.10 -10.43 5.38
CA TRP A 176 -6.32 -9.17 6.09
C TRP A 176 -6.43 -7.99 5.11
N THR A 177 -5.65 -8.03 4.03
CA THR A 177 -5.74 -7.03 2.97
C THR A 177 -7.09 -7.09 2.25
N ILE A 178 -7.58 -8.30 1.91
CA ILE A 178 -8.89 -8.49 1.28
C ILE A 178 -10.03 -8.05 2.22
N GLU A 179 -9.92 -8.31 3.52
CA GLU A 179 -10.89 -7.83 4.51
C GLU A 179 -10.97 -6.29 4.52
N ASP A 180 -9.84 -5.60 4.44
CA ASP A 180 -9.82 -4.13 4.38
C ASP A 180 -10.36 -3.59 3.05
N MET A 181 -10.13 -4.30 1.93
CA MET A 181 -10.76 -3.99 0.64
C MET A 181 -12.28 -4.15 0.72
N LEU A 182 -12.78 -5.24 1.33
CA LEU A 182 -14.21 -5.47 1.47
C LEU A 182 -14.91 -4.41 2.33
N LYS A 183 -14.23 -3.86 3.34
CA LYS A 183 -14.75 -2.79 4.20
C LYS A 183 -14.85 -1.42 3.51
N TRP A 184 -14.20 -1.22 2.36
CA TRP A 184 -14.22 0.08 1.68
C TRP A 184 -15.64 0.52 1.35
N ASP A 185 -16.01 1.73 1.76
CA ASP A 185 -17.33 2.31 1.54
C ASP A 185 -17.25 3.40 0.46
N PHE A 186 -17.73 3.08 -0.74
CA PHE A 186 -17.73 4.00 -1.88
C PHE A 186 -18.66 5.20 -1.65
N ASP A 187 -19.73 5.05 -0.88
CA ASP A 187 -20.72 6.11 -0.66
C ASP A 187 -20.26 7.12 0.39
N LYS A 188 -19.37 6.69 1.30
CA LYS A 188 -18.78 7.55 2.34
C LYS A 188 -17.49 8.24 1.92
N THR A 189 -17.06 8.06 0.68
CA THR A 189 -15.83 8.66 0.17
C THR A 189 -16.05 9.36 -1.15
N ASN A 190 -15.29 10.41 -1.41
CA ASN A 190 -15.24 11.07 -2.71
C ASN A 190 -13.84 10.89 -3.29
N CYS A 191 -13.63 9.74 -3.93
CA CYS A 191 -12.34 9.33 -4.44
C CYS A 191 -12.35 9.14 -5.95
N LEU A 192 -11.22 9.44 -6.60
CA LEU A 192 -10.90 8.88 -7.89
C LEU A 192 -10.56 7.40 -7.70
N GLU A 193 -11.46 6.53 -8.16
CA GLU A 193 -11.36 5.07 -8.06
C GLU A 193 -10.50 4.51 -9.20
N LEU A 194 -9.43 3.78 -8.87
CA LEU A 194 -8.42 3.33 -9.82
C LEU A 194 -8.07 1.87 -9.61
N LYS A 195 -7.86 1.15 -10.72
CA LYS A 195 -7.24 -0.17 -10.69
C LYS A 195 -5.75 -0.06 -11.01
N PHE A 196 -4.94 -0.79 -10.27
CA PHE A 196 -3.51 -0.90 -10.50
C PHE A 196 -3.22 -1.48 -11.90
N GLU A 197 -4.09 -2.36 -12.39
CA GLU A 197 -3.99 -2.93 -13.74
C GLU A 197 -4.09 -1.87 -14.84
N ASP A 198 -4.94 -0.85 -14.66
CA ASP A 198 -5.07 0.26 -15.61
C ASP A 198 -3.77 1.05 -15.64
N LEU A 199 -3.21 1.34 -14.46
CA LEU A 199 -1.94 2.03 -14.31
C LEU A 199 -0.75 1.26 -14.92
N MET A 200 -0.81 -0.07 -14.92
CA MET A 200 0.21 -0.91 -15.57
C MET A 200 0.01 -1.02 -17.09
N SER A 201 -1.23 -0.87 -17.57
CA SER A 201 -1.57 -1.00 -18.98
C SER A 201 -1.34 0.30 -19.76
N ASP A 202 -1.72 1.44 -19.19
CA ASP A 202 -1.48 2.78 -19.75
C ASP A 202 -1.04 3.74 -18.64
N TYR A 203 0.23 3.59 -18.25
CA TYR A 203 0.82 4.34 -17.16
C TYR A 203 0.71 5.86 -17.36
N GLU A 204 0.98 6.34 -18.57
CA GLU A 204 1.00 7.78 -18.85
C GLU A 204 -0.39 8.39 -18.74
N ALA A 205 -1.40 7.79 -19.39
CA ALA A 205 -2.76 8.32 -19.36
C ALA A 205 -3.33 8.32 -17.93
N VAL A 206 -3.19 7.20 -17.22
CA VAL A 206 -3.75 7.04 -15.87
C VAL A 206 -3.02 7.94 -14.87
N MET A 207 -1.70 8.10 -14.98
CA MET A 207 -0.97 9.00 -14.11
C MET A 207 -1.31 10.47 -14.37
N ILE A 208 -1.54 10.88 -15.62
CA ILE A 208 -2.04 12.22 -15.94
C ILE A 208 -3.41 12.44 -15.30
N GLN A 209 -4.33 11.46 -15.42
CA GLN A 209 -5.64 11.51 -14.78
C GLN A 209 -5.54 11.73 -13.25
N ILE A 210 -4.66 10.98 -12.58
CA ILE A 210 -4.40 11.14 -11.12
C ILE A 210 -3.92 12.56 -10.80
N LEU A 211 -2.94 13.06 -11.55
CA LEU A 211 -2.31 14.35 -11.27
C LEU A 211 -3.23 15.54 -11.58
N ASP A 212 -4.04 15.44 -12.62
CA ASP A 212 -5.03 16.46 -12.97
C ASP A 212 -6.16 16.50 -11.92
N PHE A 213 -6.56 15.34 -11.38
CA PHE A 213 -7.51 15.25 -10.27
C PHE A 213 -7.00 15.91 -8.97
N CYS A 214 -5.67 16.01 -8.81
CA CYS A 214 -5.02 16.62 -7.63
C CYS A 214 -5.10 18.15 -7.54
N LYS A 215 -5.77 18.83 -8.49
CA LYS A 215 -5.91 20.30 -8.53
C LYS A 215 -4.56 21.01 -8.34
N LEU A 216 -3.53 20.52 -9.04
CA LEU A 216 -2.19 21.07 -8.99
C LEU A 216 -2.10 22.36 -9.82
N THR A 217 -1.30 23.34 -9.39
CA THR A 217 -0.95 24.47 -10.28
C THR A 217 -0.14 23.99 -11.48
N PRO A 218 -0.07 24.73 -12.61
CA PRO A 218 0.68 24.30 -13.78
C PRO A 218 2.15 23.93 -13.47
N ASN A 219 2.80 24.70 -12.58
CA ASN A 219 4.16 24.41 -12.14
C ASN A 219 4.26 23.11 -11.32
N GLN A 220 3.31 22.87 -10.42
CA GLN A 220 3.25 21.64 -9.63
C GLN A 220 2.98 20.42 -10.51
N LEU A 221 2.05 20.54 -11.46
CA LEU A 221 1.71 19.50 -12.42
C LEU A 221 2.92 19.13 -13.29
N ASN A 222 3.62 20.11 -13.86
CA ASN A 222 4.83 19.88 -14.65
C ASN A 222 5.92 19.17 -13.85
N PHE A 223 6.10 19.57 -12.58
CA PHE A 223 7.04 18.89 -11.70
C PHE A 223 6.61 17.46 -11.37
N ALA A 224 5.33 17.25 -11.07
CA ALA A 224 4.76 15.93 -10.82
C ALA A 224 4.95 14.99 -12.01
N LYS A 225 4.62 15.44 -13.23
CA LYS A 225 4.83 14.71 -14.49
C LYS A 225 6.32 14.34 -14.67
N SER A 226 7.25 15.24 -14.34
CA SER A 226 8.68 14.95 -14.42
C SER A 226 9.17 13.86 -13.46
N ILE A 227 8.50 13.67 -12.31
CA ILE A 227 8.78 12.59 -11.38
C ILE A 227 8.11 11.31 -11.88
N ALA A 228 6.83 11.38 -12.19
CA ALA A 228 6.04 10.27 -12.72
C ALA A 228 6.71 9.59 -13.92
N ASN A 229 7.22 10.38 -14.88
CA ASN A 229 7.91 9.85 -16.07
C ASN A 229 9.16 9.02 -15.74
N LYS A 230 9.80 9.25 -14.59
CA LYS A 230 10.97 8.46 -14.14
C LYS A 230 10.56 7.15 -13.48
N GLU A 231 9.32 7.03 -13.04
CA GLU A 231 8.78 5.82 -12.44
C GLU A 231 8.01 4.94 -13.43
N ASP A 232 7.91 5.38 -14.69
CA ASP A 232 7.29 4.63 -15.77
C ASP A 232 8.13 3.39 -16.11
N LEU A 233 7.62 2.22 -15.74
CA LEU A 233 8.31 0.94 -15.92
C LEU A 233 8.54 0.61 -17.41
N SER A 234 7.71 1.14 -18.32
CA SER A 234 7.92 0.97 -19.77
C SER A 234 9.14 1.73 -20.28
N LYS A 235 9.57 2.77 -19.54
CA LYS A 235 10.71 3.63 -19.86
C LYS A 235 11.97 3.27 -19.04
N MET A 236 11.87 2.37 -18.07
CA MET A 236 13.02 1.86 -17.31
C MET A 236 13.78 0.77 -18.06
N SER A 237 15.10 0.74 -17.93
CA SER A 237 15.92 -0.37 -18.43
C SER A 237 15.67 -1.66 -17.64
N LYS A 238 15.93 -2.82 -18.26
CA LYS A 238 15.83 -4.13 -17.58
C LYS A 238 16.66 -4.18 -16.29
N LYS A 239 17.86 -3.59 -16.31
CA LYS A 239 18.76 -3.51 -15.16
C LYS A 239 18.19 -2.68 -14.01
N GLU A 240 17.44 -1.60 -14.29
CA GLU A 240 16.78 -0.80 -13.26
C GLU A 240 15.61 -1.55 -12.62
N ILE A 241 14.86 -2.31 -13.43
CA ILE A 241 13.76 -3.16 -12.95
C ILE A 241 14.29 -4.29 -12.06
N GLU A 242 15.32 -5.02 -12.51
CA GLU A 242 15.91 -6.16 -11.79
C GLU A 242 16.55 -5.78 -10.45
N ASN A 243 17.16 -4.59 -10.37
CA ASN A 243 17.78 -4.11 -9.13
C ASN A 243 16.81 -3.50 -8.12
N ASN A 244 15.52 -3.37 -8.46
CA ASN A 244 14.53 -2.79 -7.56
C ASN A 244 13.84 -3.89 -6.73
N PRO A 245 14.10 -4.00 -5.41
CA PRO A 245 13.55 -5.09 -4.58
C PRO A 245 12.02 -5.04 -4.46
N HIS A 246 11.42 -3.89 -4.76
CA HIS A 246 9.99 -3.66 -4.70
C HIS A 246 9.25 -3.94 -6.02
N ILE A 247 9.97 -4.14 -7.13
CA ILE A 247 9.37 -4.54 -8.41
C ILE A 247 9.50 -6.06 -8.55
N SER A 248 8.38 -6.77 -8.41
CA SER A 248 8.37 -8.24 -8.56
C SER A 248 7.95 -8.73 -9.95
N SER A 249 7.35 -7.85 -10.75
CA SER A 249 6.90 -8.08 -12.13
C SER A 249 6.20 -6.83 -12.66
N VAL A 250 6.28 -6.58 -13.97
CA VAL A 250 5.43 -5.62 -14.70
C VAL A 250 4.14 -6.26 -15.23
N GLN A 251 4.01 -7.59 -15.13
CA GLN A 251 2.86 -8.34 -15.64
C GLN A 251 1.69 -8.30 -14.65
N THR A 252 0.51 -7.96 -15.15
CA THR A 252 -0.79 -8.18 -14.51
C THR A 252 -1.22 -9.65 -14.68
N LYS A 253 -2.19 -10.12 -13.88
CA LYS A 253 -2.69 -11.50 -13.89
C LYS A 253 -1.60 -12.54 -13.61
N LYS A 254 -0.60 -12.18 -12.80
CA LYS A 254 0.49 -13.08 -12.42
C LYS A 254 -0.05 -14.31 -11.69
N TRP A 255 -1.16 -14.17 -10.97
CA TRP A 255 -1.82 -15.24 -10.24
C TRP A 255 -2.13 -16.47 -11.10
N GLU A 256 -2.42 -16.33 -12.40
CA GLU A 256 -2.71 -17.45 -13.29
C GLU A 256 -1.59 -18.49 -13.36
N ARG A 257 -0.33 -18.05 -13.16
CA ARG A 257 0.85 -18.95 -13.16
C ARG A 257 1.18 -19.53 -11.78
N TYR A 258 0.63 -18.95 -10.72
CA TYR A 258 0.99 -19.28 -9.34
C TYR A 258 -0.09 -20.10 -8.64
N PHE A 259 -1.36 -19.82 -8.93
CA PHE A 259 -2.47 -20.57 -8.34
C PHE A 259 -2.55 -21.94 -8.99
N SER A 260 -2.46 -22.98 -8.17
CA SER A 260 -2.93 -24.31 -8.58
C SER A 260 -4.46 -24.32 -8.69
N PRO A 261 -5.07 -25.35 -9.31
CA PRO A 261 -6.52 -25.55 -9.26
C PRO A 261 -7.09 -25.51 -7.84
N GLN A 262 -6.34 -26.03 -6.86
CA GLN A 262 -6.70 -26.05 -5.44
C GLN A 262 -6.69 -24.65 -4.83
N ASN A 263 -5.62 -23.86 -5.06
CA ASN A 263 -5.58 -22.46 -4.60
C ASN A 263 -6.71 -21.64 -5.23
N LYS A 264 -6.98 -21.84 -6.52
CA LYS A 264 -8.06 -21.14 -7.22
C LYS A 264 -9.42 -21.49 -6.62
N ALA A 265 -9.71 -22.78 -6.42
CA ALA A 265 -10.96 -23.22 -5.80
C ALA A 265 -11.12 -22.67 -4.38
N TYR A 266 -10.04 -22.66 -3.59
CA TYR A 266 -10.05 -22.05 -2.26
C TYR A 266 -10.37 -20.56 -2.31
N PHE A 267 -9.71 -19.82 -3.21
CA PHE A 267 -9.97 -18.40 -3.39
C PHE A 267 -11.42 -18.12 -3.78
N ASP A 268 -11.93 -18.84 -4.79
CA ASP A 268 -13.30 -18.65 -5.30
C ASP A 268 -14.34 -18.89 -4.18
N ASN A 269 -14.10 -19.88 -3.31
CA ASN A 269 -14.99 -20.23 -2.20
C ASN A 269 -14.96 -19.22 -1.04
N HIS A 270 -13.86 -18.50 -0.82
CA HIS A 270 -13.69 -17.64 0.37
C HIS A 270 -13.64 -16.14 0.07
N PHE A 271 -13.29 -15.76 -1.15
CA PHE A 271 -12.95 -14.38 -1.50
C PHE A 271 -13.60 -13.90 -2.81
N SER A 272 -14.50 -14.65 -3.43
CA SER A 272 -15.16 -14.22 -4.68
C SER A 272 -15.93 -12.90 -4.55
N ASP A 273 -16.37 -12.54 -3.35
CA ASP A 273 -17.09 -11.27 -3.11
C ASP A 273 -16.21 -10.03 -3.33
N VAL A 274 -14.89 -10.11 -3.10
CA VAL A 274 -14.01 -8.97 -3.39
C VAL A 274 -13.84 -8.77 -4.90
N LEU A 275 -13.92 -9.84 -5.70
CA LEU A 275 -13.93 -9.71 -7.16
C LEU A 275 -15.20 -8.98 -7.63
N LYS A 276 -16.37 -9.38 -7.10
CA LYS A 276 -17.64 -8.71 -7.42
C LYS A 276 -17.62 -7.24 -7.03
N LYS A 277 -17.14 -6.92 -5.82
CA LYS A 277 -17.09 -5.54 -5.29
C LYS A 277 -16.32 -4.58 -6.20
N TYR A 278 -15.21 -5.03 -6.78
CA TYR A 278 -14.34 -4.21 -7.64
C TYR A 278 -14.46 -4.55 -9.14
N ASN A 279 -15.42 -5.38 -9.52
CA ASN A 279 -15.69 -5.79 -10.89
C ASN A 279 -14.45 -6.37 -11.60
N TYR A 280 -13.86 -7.43 -11.01
CA TYR A 280 -12.72 -8.21 -11.53
C TYR A 280 -13.12 -9.60 -12.06
#